data_AF-A0A3Q2X2M3-F1
#
_entry.id   AF-A0A3Q2X2M3-F1
#
_cell.length_a   1.000
_cell.length_b   1.000
_cell.length_c   1.000
_cell.angle_alpha   90.00
_cell.angle_beta   90.00
_cell.angle_gamma   90.00
#
_symmetry.space_group_name_H-M   'P 1'
#
loop_
_entity.id
_entity.type
_entity.pdbx_description
1 polymer ?
#
loop_
_entity_poly.entity_id
_entity_poly.type
_entity_poly.pdbx_seq_one_letter_code
_entity_poly.pdbx_strand_id
1 'polypeptide(L)'
;MALRYNDISPLENHHCAVAFQIFSRPDCNIFFNFDPEAFKQIRQETITLILATDMARHSEILKTFKQKVDNFDYTNKEHVACLKMVLIKCCDISNEVRPMEVAEPWVDCLLEEYFMQSDREKAEGLPVAPFMDREKVTKSTAQIGFIKFVLLPMFETVMKLFPQIEEVMVKPLRESRDRYEELKQTDDAVNEVQKKKSENLTMDGEK
;
A
#
# COMPACT_ATOMS: atom_id res chain seq x y z
N MET A 1 -17.56 9.86 -8.25
CA MET A 1 -16.18 10.36 -8.47
C MET A 1 -15.61 9.88 -9.79
N ALA A 2 -15.72 8.59 -10.12
CA ALA A 2 -15.37 7.99 -11.42
C ALA A 2 -15.77 8.86 -12.63
N LEU A 3 -17.06 9.21 -12.78
CA LEU A 3 -17.54 10.09 -13.86
C LEU A 3 -16.89 11.49 -13.90
N ARG A 4 -16.53 12.07 -12.74
CA ARG A 4 -15.93 13.41 -12.67
C ARG A 4 -14.50 13.41 -13.20
N TYR A 5 -13.79 12.30 -12.98
CA TYR A 5 -12.38 12.15 -13.33
C TYR A 5 -12.16 11.17 -14.49
N ASN A 6 -13.23 10.78 -15.19
CA ASN A 6 -13.19 9.90 -16.36
C ASN A 6 -12.38 8.61 -16.12
N ASP A 7 -12.58 7.99 -14.95
CA ASP A 7 -11.92 6.77 -14.51
C ASP A 7 -10.38 6.85 -14.35
N ILE A 8 -9.81 8.06 -14.40
CA ILE A 8 -8.37 8.30 -14.22
C ILE A 8 -8.10 8.69 -12.76
N SER A 9 -7.48 7.78 -12.00
CA SER A 9 -7.12 7.94 -10.57
C SER A 9 -8.14 8.78 -9.77
N PRO A 10 -9.42 8.35 -9.68
CA PRO A 10 -10.50 9.23 -9.24
C PRO A 10 -10.35 9.70 -7.78
N LEU A 11 -9.78 8.86 -6.91
CA LEU A 11 -9.56 9.17 -5.51
C LEU A 11 -8.38 10.14 -5.35
N GLU A 12 -7.24 9.86 -5.99
CA GLU A 12 -6.04 10.69 -5.89
C GLU A 12 -6.25 12.09 -6.49
N ASN A 13 -7.03 12.19 -7.59
CA ASN A 13 -7.48 13.47 -8.13
C ASN A 13 -8.39 14.22 -7.14
N HIS A 14 -9.27 13.49 -6.44
CA HIS A 14 -10.12 14.09 -5.42
C HIS A 14 -9.30 14.59 -4.22
N HIS A 15 -8.31 13.81 -3.75
CA HIS A 15 -7.39 14.19 -2.68
C HIS A 15 -6.65 15.48 -3.03
N CYS A 16 -6.10 15.57 -4.26
CA CYS A 16 -5.50 16.79 -4.79
C CYS A 16 -6.47 17.98 -4.75
N ALA A 17 -7.69 17.79 -5.27
CA ALA A 17 -8.68 18.86 -5.35
C ALA A 17 -9.04 19.40 -3.96
N VAL A 18 -9.28 18.52 -2.99
CA VAL A 18 -9.60 18.88 -1.60
C VAL A 18 -8.43 19.61 -0.94
N ALA A 19 -7.19 19.12 -1.09
CA ALA A 19 -6.01 19.76 -0.53
C ALA A 19 -5.89 21.23 -0.98
N PHE A 20 -6.04 21.49 -2.28
CA PHE A 20 -5.95 22.87 -2.79
C PHE A 20 -7.20 23.71 -2.56
N GLN A 21 -8.38 23.11 -2.38
CA GLN A 21 -9.54 23.83 -1.86
C GLN A 21 -9.28 24.34 -0.44
N ILE A 22 -8.65 23.52 0.42
CA ILE A 22 -8.25 23.94 1.77
C ILE A 22 -7.22 25.08 1.70
N PHE A 23 -6.16 24.92 0.91
CA PHE A 23 -5.12 25.95 0.77
C PHE A 23 -5.61 27.25 0.10
N SER A 24 -6.74 27.21 -0.61
CA SER A 24 -7.35 28.43 -1.18
C SER A 24 -8.07 29.27 -0.13
N ARG A 25 -8.36 28.72 1.05
CA ARG A 25 -8.96 29.48 2.15
C ARG A 25 -7.90 30.33 2.84
N PRO A 26 -8.11 31.65 3.04
CA PRO A 26 -7.11 32.53 3.64
C PRO A 26 -6.63 32.09 5.03
N ASP A 27 -7.51 31.47 5.82
CA ASP A 27 -7.21 30.97 7.17
C ASP A 27 -6.41 29.66 7.20
N CYS A 28 -6.29 28.97 6.06
CA CYS A 28 -5.57 27.70 5.93
C CYS A 28 -4.42 27.76 4.91
N ASN A 29 -4.21 28.92 4.26
CA ASN A 29 -3.22 29.06 3.20
C ASN A 29 -1.81 29.16 3.78
N ILE A 30 -1.13 28.03 3.95
CA ILE A 30 0.28 27.99 4.37
C ILE A 30 1.26 28.57 3.34
N PHE A 31 0.80 28.85 2.11
CA PHE A 31 1.61 29.39 1.01
C PHE A 31 1.41 30.90 0.79
N PHE A 32 0.70 31.60 1.67
CA PHE A 32 0.32 33.00 1.45
C PHE A 32 1.49 33.97 1.23
N ASN A 33 2.66 33.65 1.79
CA ASN A 33 3.90 34.44 1.65
C ASN A 33 4.84 33.94 0.54
N PHE A 34 4.45 32.91 -0.21
CA PHE A 34 5.29 32.38 -1.28
C PHE A 34 5.13 33.25 -2.53
N ASP A 35 6.21 33.36 -3.31
CA ASP A 35 6.10 33.96 -4.63
C ASP A 35 5.22 33.06 -5.56
N PRO A 36 4.52 33.66 -6.53
CA PRO A 36 3.61 32.90 -7.38
C PRO A 36 4.27 31.75 -8.17
N GLU A 37 5.55 31.88 -8.54
CA GLU A 37 6.25 30.86 -9.32
C GLU A 37 6.65 29.67 -8.44
N ALA A 38 7.13 29.92 -7.22
CA ALA A 38 7.36 28.87 -6.23
C ALA A 38 6.05 28.15 -5.87
N PHE A 39 4.94 28.87 -5.67
CA PHE A 39 3.65 28.23 -5.41
C PHE A 39 3.23 27.33 -6.59
N LYS A 40 3.41 27.79 -7.83
CA LYS A 40 3.11 27.00 -9.02
C LYS A 40 3.97 25.73 -9.08
N GLN A 41 5.26 25.83 -8.76
CA GLN A 41 6.15 24.66 -8.68
C GLN A 41 5.70 23.68 -7.58
N ILE A 42 5.47 24.17 -6.36
CA ILE A 42 5.00 23.35 -5.23
C ILE A 42 3.70 22.65 -5.61
N ARG A 43 2.75 23.39 -6.19
CA ARG A 43 1.47 22.82 -6.64
C ARG A 43 1.68 21.68 -7.63
N GLN A 44 2.53 21.87 -8.64
CA GLN A 44 2.82 20.84 -9.63
C GLN A 44 3.47 19.61 -8.99
N GLU A 45 4.41 19.79 -8.06
CA GLU A 45 5.07 18.70 -7.35
C GLU A 45 4.08 17.95 -6.45
N THR A 46 3.28 18.64 -5.65
CA THR A 46 2.26 18.03 -4.77
C THR A 46 1.26 17.20 -5.57
N ILE A 47 0.75 17.72 -6.69
CA ILE A 47 -0.16 16.97 -7.57
C ILE A 47 0.53 15.69 -8.08
N THR A 48 1.77 15.81 -8.57
CA THR A 48 2.53 14.66 -9.07
C THR A 48 2.72 13.59 -8.00
N LEU A 49 3.02 13.98 -6.76
CA LEU A 49 3.25 13.05 -5.65
C LEU A 49 1.97 12.38 -5.16
N ILE A 50 0.85 13.12 -5.04
CA ILE A 50 -0.43 12.53 -4.66
C ILE A 50 -0.93 11.56 -5.75
N LEU A 51 -0.85 11.93 -7.04
CA LEU A 51 -1.24 11.02 -8.12
C LEU A 51 -0.32 9.79 -8.25
N ALA A 52 0.89 9.84 -7.68
CA ALA A 52 1.80 8.70 -7.65
C ALA A 52 1.41 7.66 -6.58
N THR A 53 0.58 8.01 -5.59
CA THR A 53 0.17 7.05 -4.54
C THR A 53 -0.75 5.97 -5.08
N ASP A 54 -1.48 6.24 -6.17
CA ASP A 54 -2.30 5.25 -6.88
C ASP A 54 -1.50 3.95 -7.15
N MET A 55 -1.99 2.84 -6.57
CA MET A 55 -1.34 1.54 -6.66
C MET A 55 -1.50 0.89 -8.04
N ALA A 56 -2.44 1.33 -8.89
CA ALA A 56 -2.51 0.92 -10.29
C ALA A 56 -1.24 1.31 -11.06
N ARG A 57 -0.55 2.36 -10.62
CA ARG A 57 0.70 2.86 -11.23
C ARG A 57 1.98 2.35 -10.55
N HIS A 58 1.86 1.52 -9.51
CA HIS A 58 3.02 1.06 -8.74
C HIS A 58 4.09 0.41 -9.62
N SER A 59 3.69 -0.55 -10.47
CA SER A 59 4.61 -1.30 -11.33
C SER A 59 5.31 -0.40 -12.36
N GLU A 60 4.60 0.58 -12.92
CA GLU A 60 5.16 1.56 -13.85
C GLU A 60 6.25 2.39 -13.15
N ILE A 61 5.90 3.02 -12.02
CA ILE A 61 6.80 3.92 -11.28
C ILE A 61 8.03 3.16 -10.77
N LEU A 62 7.85 1.99 -10.17
CA LEU A 62 8.97 1.19 -9.65
C LEU A 62 9.88 0.70 -10.77
N LYS A 63 9.33 0.29 -11.94
CA LYS A 63 10.14 -0.08 -13.11
C LYS A 63 10.97 1.10 -13.59
N THR A 64 10.37 2.28 -13.71
CA THR A 64 11.05 3.51 -14.11
C THR A 64 12.16 3.90 -13.13
N PHE A 65 11.94 3.70 -11.82
CA PHE A 65 12.97 3.96 -10.81
C PHE A 65 14.13 2.96 -10.87
N LYS A 66 13.82 1.65 -11.01
CA LYS A 66 14.83 0.59 -11.19
C LYS A 66 15.74 0.83 -12.38
N GLN A 67 15.24 1.42 -13.48
CA GLN A 67 16.06 1.80 -14.64
C GLN A 67 17.04 2.94 -14.36
N LYS A 68 16.73 3.80 -13.37
CA LYS A 68 17.54 4.98 -13.03
C LYS A 68 18.50 4.74 -11.86
N VAL A 69 18.20 3.78 -10.99
CA VAL A 69 18.87 3.63 -9.69
C VAL A 69 20.35 3.31 -9.77
N ASP A 70 20.78 2.47 -10.73
CA ASP A 70 22.18 2.03 -10.81
C ASP A 70 23.11 3.14 -11.33
N ASN A 71 22.58 4.14 -12.03
CA ASN A 71 23.30 5.33 -12.51
C ASN A 71 22.56 6.61 -12.09
N PHE A 72 22.20 6.70 -10.80
CA PHE A 72 21.36 7.78 -10.32
C PHE A 72 22.10 9.12 -10.26
N ASP A 73 21.58 10.13 -10.93
CA ASP A 73 22.09 11.50 -10.91
C ASP A 73 21.18 12.42 -10.08
N TYR A 74 21.69 12.91 -8.95
CA TYR A 74 20.98 13.84 -8.06
C TYR A 74 20.80 15.24 -8.64
N THR A 75 21.52 15.60 -9.70
CA THR A 75 21.36 16.87 -10.41
C THR A 75 20.29 16.79 -11.51
N ASN A 76 19.92 15.57 -11.93
CA ASN A 76 18.89 15.34 -12.92
C ASN A 76 17.49 15.44 -12.27
N LYS A 77 16.71 16.43 -12.71
CA LYS A 77 15.36 16.69 -12.18
C LYS A 77 14.39 15.51 -12.35
N GLU A 78 14.51 14.73 -13.43
CA GLU A 78 13.64 13.56 -13.66
C GLU A 78 13.98 12.41 -12.72
N HIS A 79 15.27 12.22 -12.42
CA HIS A 79 15.73 11.24 -11.44
C HIS A 79 15.20 11.59 -10.05
N VAL A 80 15.38 12.84 -9.63
CA VAL A 80 14.89 13.34 -8.34
C VAL A 80 13.37 13.28 -8.25
N ALA A 81 12.64 13.64 -9.32
CA ALA A 81 11.18 13.52 -9.35
C ALA A 81 10.72 12.05 -9.19
N CYS A 82 11.38 11.13 -9.89
CA CYS A 82 11.12 9.70 -9.76
C CYS A 82 11.41 9.17 -8.35
N LEU A 83 12.52 9.60 -7.74
CA LEU A 83 12.84 9.27 -6.37
C LEU A 83 11.78 9.82 -5.39
N LYS A 84 11.35 11.08 -5.52
CA LYS A 84 10.29 11.65 -4.66
C LYS A 84 9.00 10.86 -4.76
N MET A 85 8.60 10.41 -5.96
CA MET A 85 7.43 9.54 -6.14
C MET A 85 7.59 8.20 -5.43
N VAL A 86 8.76 7.58 -5.49
CA VAL A 86 9.01 6.32 -4.77
C VAL A 86 9.03 6.55 -3.26
N LEU A 87 9.60 7.66 -2.78
CA LEU A 87 9.65 7.98 -1.34
C LEU A 87 8.26 8.19 -0.75
N ILE A 88 7.38 8.97 -1.40
CA ILE A 88 6.01 9.13 -0.90
C ILE A 88 5.26 7.79 -0.89
N LYS A 89 5.46 6.94 -1.90
CA LYS A 89 4.89 5.58 -1.92
C LYS A 89 5.46 4.71 -0.79
N CYS A 90 6.75 4.76 -0.52
CA CYS A 90 7.34 4.08 0.64
C CYS A 90 6.62 4.48 1.91
N CYS A 91 6.41 5.78 2.14
CA CYS A 91 5.70 6.27 3.32
C CYS A 91 4.25 5.81 3.39
N ASP A 92 3.53 5.89 2.28
CA ASP A 92 2.10 5.57 2.15
C ASP A 92 1.78 4.12 2.57
N ILE A 93 2.66 3.18 2.23
CA ILE A 93 2.48 1.75 2.55
C ILE A 93 3.50 1.21 3.57
N SER A 94 4.01 2.08 4.46
CA SER A 94 5.09 1.75 5.41
C SER A 94 4.66 1.04 6.70
N ASN A 95 3.40 0.63 6.86
CA ASN A 95 2.93 0.07 8.14
C ASN A 95 3.78 -1.10 8.63
N GLU A 96 4.08 -2.06 7.76
CA GLU A 96 4.90 -3.25 8.08
C GLU A 96 6.40 -2.96 8.25
N VAL A 97 6.83 -1.71 8.10
CA VAL A 97 8.18 -1.27 8.44
C VAL A 97 8.31 -1.02 9.95
N ARG A 98 7.19 -0.76 10.63
CA ARG A 98 7.14 -0.42 12.05
C ARG A 98 7.28 -1.68 12.91
N PRO A 99 7.62 -1.54 14.21
CA PRO A 99 7.51 -2.65 15.16
C PRO A 99 6.14 -3.31 15.11
N MET A 100 6.10 -4.62 15.31
CA MET A 100 4.92 -5.45 15.12
C MET A 100 3.70 -4.96 15.90
N GLU A 101 3.91 -4.55 17.15
CA GLU A 101 2.84 -4.09 18.05
C GLU A 101 2.16 -2.82 17.53
N VAL A 102 2.86 -2.08 16.67
CA VAL A 102 2.35 -0.88 16.00
C VAL A 102 1.78 -1.22 14.63
N ALA A 103 2.37 -2.16 13.89
CA ALA A 103 1.96 -2.53 12.54
C ALA A 103 0.67 -3.36 12.52
N GLU A 104 0.54 -4.34 13.41
CA GLU A 104 -0.54 -5.33 13.39
C GLU A 104 -1.96 -4.73 13.47
N PRO A 105 -2.25 -3.72 14.31
CA PRO A 105 -3.58 -3.09 14.34
C PRO A 105 -3.99 -2.46 13.00
N TRP A 106 -3.03 -2.04 12.17
CA TRP A 106 -3.35 -1.48 10.85
C TRP A 106 -3.82 -2.54 9.86
N VAL A 107 -3.42 -3.80 10.03
CA VAL A 107 -3.91 -4.90 9.19
C VAL A 107 -5.39 -5.16 9.48
N ASP A 108 -5.80 -5.08 10.74
CA ASP A 108 -7.22 -5.18 11.11
C ASP A 108 -8.04 -4.05 10.47
N CYS A 109 -7.56 -2.81 10.58
CA CYS A 109 -8.23 -1.65 9.98
C CYS A 109 -8.34 -1.79 8.45
N LEU A 110 -7.26 -2.24 7.80
CA LEU A 110 -7.22 -2.47 6.35
C LEU A 110 -8.24 -3.53 5.92
N LEU A 111 -8.27 -4.67 6.61
CA LEU A 111 -9.19 -5.75 6.29
C LEU A 111 -10.64 -5.36 6.57
N GLU A 112 -10.91 -4.61 7.64
CA GLU A 112 -12.23 -4.07 7.90
C GLU A 112 -12.73 -3.20 6.74
N GLU A 113 -11.89 -2.28 6.24
CA GLU A 113 -12.23 -1.45 5.07
C GLU A 113 -12.44 -2.28 3.80
N TYR A 114 -11.53 -3.21 3.50
CA TYR A 114 -11.64 -4.08 2.32
C TYR A 114 -12.89 -4.95 2.35
N PHE A 115 -13.23 -5.49 3.52
CA PHE A 115 -14.41 -6.33 3.65
C PHE A 115 -15.70 -5.52 3.59
N MET A 116 -15.74 -4.31 4.13
CA MET A 116 -16.88 -3.41 3.94
C MET A 116 -17.13 -3.12 2.45
N GLN A 117 -16.08 -2.91 1.67
CA GLN A 117 -16.20 -2.73 0.22
C GLN A 117 -16.69 -4.01 -0.48
N SER A 118 -16.05 -5.16 -0.22
CA SER A 118 -16.38 -6.40 -0.93
C SER A 118 -17.78 -6.93 -0.57
N ASP A 119 -18.21 -6.77 0.69
CA ASP A 119 -19.57 -7.12 1.12
C ASP A 119 -20.61 -6.26 0.39
N ARG A 120 -20.31 -4.97 0.19
CA ARG A 120 -21.17 -4.06 -0.59
C ARG A 120 -21.17 -4.39 -2.08
N GLU A 121 -20.01 -4.69 -2.67
CA GLU A 121 -19.90 -5.12 -4.07
C GLU A 121 -20.74 -6.38 -4.33
N LYS A 122 -20.67 -7.38 -3.43
CA LYS A 122 -21.54 -8.57 -3.49
C LYS A 122 -23.02 -8.21 -3.47
N ALA A 123 -23.43 -7.33 -2.54
CA ALA A 123 -24.82 -6.93 -2.38
C ALA A 123 -25.37 -6.14 -3.60
N GLU A 124 -24.52 -5.36 -4.26
CA GLU A 124 -24.86 -4.57 -5.45
C GLU A 124 -24.65 -5.35 -6.77
N GLY A 125 -24.17 -6.59 -6.72
CA GLY A 125 -23.92 -7.43 -7.90
C GLY A 125 -22.70 -6.99 -8.72
N LEU A 126 -21.75 -6.30 -8.08
CA LEU A 126 -20.50 -5.84 -8.69
C LEU A 126 -19.38 -6.90 -8.59
N PRO A 127 -18.35 -6.85 -9.45
CA PRO A 127 -17.20 -7.73 -9.35
C PRO A 127 -16.43 -7.53 -8.04
N VAL A 128 -16.07 -8.63 -7.38
CA VAL A 128 -15.30 -8.61 -6.12
C VAL A 128 -13.86 -9.05 -6.38
N ALA A 129 -12.90 -8.25 -5.92
CA ALA A 129 -11.50 -8.61 -6.00
C ALA A 129 -11.15 -9.76 -5.02
N PRO A 130 -10.50 -10.86 -5.46
CA PRO A 130 -10.22 -12.00 -4.59
C PRO A 130 -9.41 -11.68 -3.33
N PHE A 131 -8.54 -10.67 -3.38
CA PHE A 131 -7.70 -10.23 -2.27
C PHE A 131 -8.43 -9.30 -1.27
N MET A 132 -9.69 -8.95 -1.55
CA MET A 132 -10.57 -8.20 -0.65
C MET A 132 -11.74 -9.06 -0.14
N ASP A 133 -11.83 -10.33 -0.56
CA ASP A 133 -12.95 -11.20 -0.24
C ASP A 133 -12.79 -11.80 1.18
N ARG A 134 -13.72 -11.46 2.08
CA ARG A 134 -13.74 -11.93 3.47
C ARG A 134 -13.65 -13.45 3.62
N GLU A 135 -14.17 -14.19 2.64
CA GLU A 135 -14.17 -15.66 2.67
C GLU A 135 -12.84 -16.28 2.26
N LYS A 136 -11.94 -15.51 1.64
CA LYS A 136 -10.69 -16.01 1.04
C LYS A 136 -9.43 -15.42 1.67
N VAL A 137 -9.56 -14.31 2.38
CA VAL A 137 -8.44 -13.53 2.88
C VAL A 137 -8.26 -13.74 4.38
N THR A 138 -7.03 -14.05 4.78
CA THR A 138 -6.60 -14.01 6.17
C THR A 138 -5.56 -12.90 6.33
N LYS A 139 -5.28 -12.48 7.57
CA LYS A 139 -4.20 -11.52 7.85
C LYS A 139 -2.89 -11.97 7.21
N SER A 140 -2.52 -13.22 7.44
CA SER A 140 -1.28 -13.81 6.94
C SER A 140 -1.22 -13.79 5.41
N THR A 141 -2.30 -14.22 4.72
CA THR A 141 -2.28 -14.27 3.25
C THR A 141 -2.26 -12.89 2.61
N ALA A 142 -2.93 -11.90 3.21
CA ALA A 142 -2.88 -10.50 2.76
C ALA A 142 -1.45 -9.93 2.85
N GLN A 143 -0.80 -10.10 4.00
CA GLN A 143 0.48 -9.44 4.26
C GLN A 143 1.68 -10.14 3.58
N ILE A 144 1.73 -11.48 3.51
CA ILE A 144 2.87 -12.19 2.89
C ILE A 144 3.08 -11.73 1.45
N GLY A 145 2.01 -11.75 0.64
CA GLY A 145 2.09 -11.36 -0.77
C GLY A 145 2.48 -9.89 -0.93
N PHE A 146 1.86 -9.01 -0.14
CA PHE A 146 2.13 -7.59 -0.19
C PHE A 146 3.58 -7.26 0.21
N ILE A 147 4.07 -7.81 1.32
CA ILE A 147 5.45 -7.59 1.77
C ILE A 147 6.44 -8.12 0.72
N LYS A 148 6.23 -9.35 0.23
CA LYS A 148 7.16 -10.04 -0.67
C LYS A 148 7.23 -9.42 -2.06
N PHE A 149 6.10 -8.99 -2.61
CA PHE A 149 6.01 -8.58 -4.02
C PHE A 149 5.85 -7.07 -4.22
N VAL A 150 5.51 -6.32 -3.17
CA VAL A 150 5.34 -4.86 -3.22
C VAL A 150 6.37 -4.15 -2.35
N LEU A 151 6.39 -4.41 -1.03
CA LEU A 151 7.24 -3.67 -0.11
C LEU A 151 8.73 -3.98 -0.31
N LEU A 152 9.14 -5.24 -0.18
CA LEU A 152 10.55 -5.61 -0.28
C LEU A 152 11.18 -5.15 -1.60
N PRO A 153 10.59 -5.39 -2.79
CA PRO A 153 11.18 -4.90 -4.05
C PRO A 153 11.33 -3.39 -4.13
N MET A 154 10.41 -2.62 -3.52
CA MET A 154 10.46 -1.16 -3.50
C MET A 154 11.55 -0.67 -2.54
N PHE A 155 11.54 -1.13 -1.29
CA PHE A 155 12.49 -0.72 -0.27
C PHE A 155 13.92 -1.18 -0.58
N GLU A 156 14.12 -2.39 -1.13
CA GLU A 156 15.43 -2.85 -1.60
C GLU A 156 15.97 -1.98 -2.75
N THR A 157 15.10 -1.47 -3.62
CA THR A 157 15.52 -0.55 -4.68
C THR A 157 15.95 0.80 -4.10
N VAL A 158 15.23 1.33 -3.10
CA VAL A 158 15.62 2.57 -2.40
C VAL A 158 16.92 2.38 -1.62
N MET A 159 17.13 1.21 -1.02
CA MET A 159 18.33 0.85 -0.27
C MET A 159 19.62 0.94 -1.11
N LYS A 160 19.53 0.76 -2.43
CA LYS A 160 20.68 0.98 -3.33
C LYS A 160 21.21 2.42 -3.29
N LEU A 161 20.35 3.41 -3.06
CA LEU A 161 20.74 4.81 -2.90
C LEU A 161 21.01 5.19 -1.45
N PHE A 162 20.28 4.57 -0.52
CA PHE A 162 20.37 4.84 0.92
C PHE A 162 20.60 3.53 1.70
N PRO A 163 21.83 2.97 1.71
CA PRO A 163 22.10 1.68 2.36
C PRO A 163 21.73 1.64 3.85
N GLN A 164 21.68 2.81 4.50
CA GLN A 164 21.32 2.96 5.90
C GLN A 164 19.92 2.42 6.23
N ILE A 165 19.02 2.33 5.24
CA ILE A 165 17.66 1.82 5.47
C ILE A 165 17.59 0.31 5.61
N GLU A 166 18.67 -0.42 5.31
CA GLU A 166 18.69 -1.89 5.40
C GLU A 166 18.31 -2.35 6.81
N GLU A 167 19.03 -1.86 7.81
CA GLU A 167 18.82 -2.22 9.22
C GLU A 167 17.47 -1.74 9.76
N VAL A 168 17.08 -0.52 9.41
CA VAL A 168 15.92 0.15 10.03
C VAL A 168 14.59 -0.10 9.31
N MET A 169 14.61 -0.59 8.07
CA MET A 169 13.38 -0.79 7.29
C MET A 169 13.33 -2.13 6.56
N VAL A 170 14.39 -2.53 5.86
CA VAL A 170 14.36 -3.76 5.04
C VAL A 170 14.38 -5.02 5.92
N LYS A 171 15.20 -5.05 6.97
CA LYS A 171 15.22 -6.17 7.92
C LYS A 171 13.88 -6.37 8.64
N PRO A 172 13.24 -5.34 9.24
CA PRO A 172 11.89 -5.47 9.79
C PRO A 172 10.86 -6.05 8.81
N LEU A 173 10.91 -5.64 7.54
CA LEU A 173 10.02 -6.20 6.52
C LEU A 173 10.27 -7.70 6.27
N ARG A 174 11.54 -8.15 6.26
CA ARG A 174 11.87 -9.57 6.13
C ARG A 174 11.37 -10.37 7.34
N GLU A 175 11.61 -9.87 8.54
CA GLU A 175 11.16 -10.49 9.80
C GLU A 175 9.63 -10.57 9.85
N SER A 176 8.94 -9.50 9.45
CA SER A 176 7.49 -9.48 9.39
C SER A 176 6.94 -10.48 8.38
N ARG A 177 7.57 -10.61 7.20
CA ARG A 177 7.19 -11.65 6.22
C ARG A 177 7.31 -13.04 6.83
N ASP A 178 8.46 -13.35 7.43
CA ASP A 178 8.75 -14.68 7.97
C ASP A 178 7.75 -15.05 9.06
N ARG A 179 7.42 -14.09 9.93
CA ARG A 179 6.38 -14.26 10.96
C ARG A 179 5.00 -14.52 10.38
N TYR A 180 4.58 -13.80 9.33
CA TYR A 180 3.29 -14.09 8.69
C TYR A 180 3.30 -15.45 7.98
N GLU A 181 4.44 -15.88 7.41
CA GLU A 181 4.58 -17.23 6.85
C GLU A 181 4.43 -18.32 7.94
N GLU A 182 5.00 -18.12 9.12
CA GLU A 182 4.81 -19.00 10.29
C GLU A 182 3.36 -19.00 10.79
N LEU A 183 2.73 -17.82 10.88
CA LEU A 183 1.32 -17.69 11.27
C LEU A 183 0.41 -18.45 10.30
N LYS A 184 0.66 -18.32 8.99
CA LYS A 184 -0.08 -19.06 7.96
C LYS A 184 0.07 -20.57 8.14
N GLN A 185 1.28 -21.07 8.39
CA GLN A 185 1.48 -22.51 8.62
C GLN A 185 0.72 -23.02 9.84
N THR A 186 0.68 -22.21 10.91
CA THR A 186 -0.07 -22.52 12.12
C THR A 186 -1.58 -22.55 11.86
N ASP A 187 -2.11 -21.55 11.14
CA ASP A 187 -3.53 -21.47 10.75
C ASP A 187 -3.93 -22.68 9.89
N ASP A 188 -3.11 -23.03 8.89
CA ASP A 188 -3.35 -24.18 8.01
C ASP A 188 -3.38 -25.49 8.82
N ALA A 189 -2.44 -25.69 9.74
CA ALA A 189 -2.39 -26.88 10.59
C ALA A 189 -3.61 -27.00 11.51
N VAL A 190 -4.06 -25.88 12.12
CA VAL A 190 -5.26 -25.86 12.97
C VAL A 190 -6.51 -26.20 12.16
N ASN A 191 -6.64 -25.61 10.96
CA ASN A 191 -7.77 -25.87 10.06
C ASN A 191 -7.82 -27.34 9.60
N GLU A 192 -6.67 -27.95 9.29
CA GLU A 192 -6.61 -29.37 8.95
C GLU A 192 -7.05 -30.28 10.10
N VAL A 193 -6.62 -29.98 11.33
CA VAL A 193 -7.02 -30.75 12.53
C VAL A 193 -8.52 -30.63 12.78
N GLN A 194 -9.08 -29.43 12.63
CA GLN A 194 -10.53 -29.21 12.77
C GLN A 194 -11.31 -29.99 11.70
N LYS A 195 -10.87 -29.94 10.44
CA LYS A 195 -11.50 -30.68 9.33
C LYS A 195 -11.49 -32.19 9.55
N LYS A 196 -10.36 -32.76 9.99
CA LYS A 196 -10.25 -34.19 10.32
C LYS A 196 -11.16 -34.59 11.48
N LYS A 197 -11.36 -33.72 12.48
CA LYS A 197 -12.29 -33.97 13.60
C LYS A 197 -13.75 -33.96 13.15
N SER A 198 -14.16 -33.00 12.31
CA SER A 198 -15.54 -32.95 11.79
C SER A 198 -15.85 -34.12 10.85
N GLU A 199 -14.91 -34.54 10.00
CA GLU A 199 -15.07 -35.72 9.14
C GLU A 199 -15.24 -37.02 9.96
N ASN A 200 -14.48 -37.19 11.04
CA ASN A 200 -14.62 -38.36 11.92
C ASN A 200 -15.95 -38.38 12.69
N LEU A 201 -16.46 -37.21 13.11
CA LEU A 201 -17.77 -37.10 13.78
C LEU A 201 -18.95 -37.42 12.86
N THR A 202 -18.85 -37.12 11.56
CA THR A 202 -19.88 -37.47 10.57
C THR A 202 -19.92 -38.96 10.25
N MET A 203 -18.79 -39.68 10.32
CA MET A 203 -18.77 -41.13 10.07
C MET A 203 -19.29 -41.98 11.25
N ASP A 204 -19.19 -41.48 12.48
CA ASP A 204 -19.70 -42.18 13.67
C ASP A 204 -21.22 -41.97 13.89
N GLY A 205 -21.86 -41.06 13.15
CA GLY A 205 -23.30 -40.78 13.21
C GLY A 205 -24.18 -41.59 12.23
N GLU A 206 -23.59 -42.39 11.34
CA GLU A 206 -24.30 -43.20 10.33
C GLU A 206 -24.38 -44.70 10.69
N LYS A 207 -24.13 -45.09 11.94
CA LYS A 207 -24.34 -46.46 12.46
C LYS A 207 -25.46 -46.51 13.48
#